data_AF-X1UZP2-F1
#
_entry.id   AF-X1UZP2-F1
#
_cell.length_a   1.000
_cell.length_b   1.000
_cell.length_c   1.000
_cell.angle_alpha   90.00
_cell.angle_beta   90.00
_cell.angle_gamma   90.00
#
_symmetry.space_group_name_H-M   'P 1'
#
loop_
_entity.id
_entity.type
_entity.pdbx_description
1 polymer ?
#
loop_
_entity_poly.entity_id
_entity_poly.type
_entity_poly.pdbx_seq_one_letter_code
_entity_poly.pdbx_strand_id
1 'polypeptide(L)'
;DTQMPSKETGELDTSSSVIKYYDLNEPITIEPPLDAQGKLLPGWQLVGSPLVNGTSEEKTFSRNVLSSIGGKDTAHQQISFRITITNISEEVAQNVRVTLSTMATNEASGRWRTEAEPSTPGTVNLEPGESETYHVTWEYDASNTTKEELARLVNLTTVLAKYTTPEGEEAVQLLFPDAPYPSKAPPPERPPG
;
A
#
# COMPACT_ATOMS: atom_id res chain seq x y z
N ASP A 1 8.63 -6.96 8.29
CA ASP A 1 9.00 -8.15 7.52
C ASP A 1 8.48 -8.07 6.11
N THR A 2 9.41 -8.07 5.15
CA THR A 2 9.09 -8.17 3.73
C THR A 2 9.63 -9.51 3.25
N GLN A 3 8.74 -10.43 2.94
CA GLN A 3 9.07 -11.73 2.36
C GLN A 3 9.16 -11.57 0.84
N MET A 4 10.25 -12.03 0.25
CA MET A 4 10.42 -12.18 -1.19
C MET A 4 10.66 -13.67 -1.46
N PRO A 5 9.95 -14.29 -2.42
CA PRO A 5 10.14 -15.70 -2.71
C PRO A 5 11.51 -15.95 -3.37
N SER A 6 12.29 -16.89 -2.84
CA SER A 6 13.48 -17.41 -3.53
C SER A 6 13.06 -18.39 -4.63
N LYS A 7 13.57 -18.16 -5.83
CA LYS A 7 13.45 -19.10 -6.94
C LYS A 7 14.41 -20.26 -6.65
N GLU A 8 13.96 -21.31 -5.95
CA GLU A 8 14.33 -22.71 -6.30
C GLU A 8 13.75 -23.80 -5.39
N THR A 9 13.22 -23.53 -4.20
CA THR A 9 12.83 -24.66 -3.29
C THR A 9 11.55 -24.50 -2.47
N GLY A 10 10.81 -23.40 -2.58
CA GLY A 10 9.54 -23.25 -1.83
C GLY A 10 9.72 -23.19 -0.31
N GLU A 11 10.92 -22.88 0.16
CA GLU A 11 11.22 -22.60 1.56
C GLU A 11 11.03 -21.10 1.83
N LEU A 12 10.35 -20.76 2.92
CA LEU A 12 10.09 -19.37 3.33
C LEU A 12 11.39 -18.74 3.83
N ASP A 13 12.14 -18.12 2.92
CA ASP A 13 13.33 -17.35 3.30
C ASP A 13 12.93 -16.10 4.09
N THR A 14 13.31 -16.06 5.36
CA THR A 14 13.18 -14.87 6.20
C THR A 14 14.31 -13.91 5.86
N SER A 15 14.00 -12.86 5.12
CA SER A 15 14.96 -11.77 4.87
C SER A 15 15.04 -10.86 6.11
N SER A 16 16.21 -10.82 6.75
CA SER A 16 16.55 -9.84 7.78
C SER A 16 17.40 -8.75 7.16
N SER A 17 16.97 -7.50 7.30
CA SER A 17 17.78 -6.33 6.92
C SER A 17 18.41 -5.72 8.16
N VAL A 18 19.72 -5.83 8.30
CA VAL A 18 20.47 -5.15 9.36
C VAL A 18 20.81 -3.74 8.90
N ILE A 19 20.09 -2.74 9.39
CA ILE A 19 20.44 -1.33 9.18
C ILE A 19 21.55 -0.97 10.18
N LYS A 20 22.71 -0.58 9.68
CA LYS A 20 23.82 -0.07 10.49
C LYS A 20 23.75 1.45 10.57
N TYR A 21 23.61 1.97 11.77
CA TYR A 21 23.73 3.41 12.04
C TYR A 21 25.17 3.70 12.46
N TYR A 22 25.68 4.87 12.09
CA TYR A 22 27.04 5.30 12.43
C TYR A 22 26.98 6.64 13.16
N ASP A 23 27.75 6.77 14.24
CA ASP A 23 28.06 8.05 14.88
C ASP A 23 29.57 8.31 14.74
N LEU A 24 29.95 9.46 14.18
CA LEU A 24 31.36 9.80 13.88
C LEU A 24 32.18 8.70 13.17
N ASN A 25 31.56 7.95 12.25
CA ASN A 25 32.10 6.79 11.51
C ASN A 25 32.29 5.50 12.31
N GLU A 26 31.83 5.44 13.56
CA GLU A 26 31.80 4.19 14.33
C GLU A 26 30.38 3.59 14.28
N PRO A 27 30.24 2.27 14.04
CA PRO A 27 28.93 1.64 14.02
C PRO A 27 28.33 1.65 15.42
N ILE A 28 27.11 2.13 15.53
CA ILE A 28 26.34 2.15 16.79
C ILE A 28 25.21 1.12 16.73
N THR A 29 24.94 0.49 17.86
CA THR A 29 23.76 -0.34 18.06
C THR A 29 22.67 0.52 18.68
N ILE A 30 21.54 0.67 17.99
CA ILE A 30 20.36 1.31 18.56
C ILE A 30 19.53 0.21 19.22
N GLU A 31 19.53 0.18 20.54
CA GLU A 31 18.69 -0.74 21.30
C GLU A 31 17.27 -0.17 21.43
N PRO A 32 16.25 -1.04 21.49
CA PRO A 32 14.90 -0.59 21.80
C PRO A 32 14.89 0.07 23.18
N PRO A 33 14.22 1.21 23.34
CA PRO A 33 14.17 1.89 24.63
C PRO A 33 13.19 1.15 25.54
N LEU A 34 13.73 0.30 26.42
CA LEU A 34 12.98 -0.52 27.35
C LEU A 34 13.05 0.06 28.78
N ASP A 35 11.99 -0.16 29.56
CA ASP A 35 11.97 0.06 31.00
C ASP A 35 12.76 -1.03 31.76
N ALA A 36 12.85 -0.90 33.08
CA ALA A 36 13.55 -1.85 33.94
C ALA A 36 12.94 -3.28 33.93
N GLN A 37 11.75 -3.43 33.34
CA GLN A 37 11.00 -4.66 33.21
C GLN A 37 11.06 -5.22 31.77
N GLY A 38 11.84 -4.60 30.88
CA GLY A 38 11.99 -5.02 29.49
C GLY A 38 10.80 -4.66 28.60
N LYS A 39 9.91 -3.76 29.03
CA LYS A 39 8.81 -3.24 28.20
C LYS A 39 9.23 -1.95 27.52
N LEU A 40 8.76 -1.71 26.29
CA LEU A 40 9.02 -0.45 25.58
C LEU A 40 8.55 0.75 26.40
N LEU A 41 9.38 1.79 26.44
CA LEU A 41 9.03 3.06 27.06
C LEU A 41 7.80 3.69 26.36
N PRO A 42 6.92 4.39 27.10
CA PRO A 42 5.77 5.07 26.51
C PRO A 42 6.17 5.99 25.35
N GLY A 43 5.43 5.93 24.24
CA GLY A 43 5.69 6.71 23.03
C GLY A 43 6.63 6.04 22.02
N TRP A 44 7.20 4.88 22.34
CA TRP A 44 8.00 4.06 21.43
C TRP A 44 7.23 2.82 20.97
N GLN A 45 7.40 2.47 19.70
CA GLN A 45 6.80 1.29 19.10
C GLN A 45 7.80 0.57 18.19
N LEU A 46 7.82 -0.75 18.26
CA LEU A 46 8.55 -1.59 17.31
C LEU A 46 7.90 -1.49 15.92
N VAL A 47 8.70 -1.16 14.92
CA VAL A 47 8.28 -1.21 13.51
C VAL A 47 7.99 -2.67 13.17
N GLY A 48 6.70 -3.03 13.11
CA GLY A 48 6.23 -4.38 12.80
C GLY A 48 5.31 -5.03 13.83
N SER A 49 5.09 -4.42 15.01
CA SER A 49 4.06 -4.88 15.95
C SER A 49 2.73 -4.16 15.69
N PRO A 50 1.59 -4.88 15.62
CA PRO A 50 0.28 -4.23 15.56
C PRO A 50 0.07 -3.43 16.86
N LEU A 51 -0.17 -2.12 16.73
CA LEU A 51 -0.46 -1.25 17.89
C LEU A 51 -1.77 -1.69 18.53
N VAL A 52 -1.70 -2.11 19.78
CA VAL A 52 -2.84 -2.03 20.69
C VAL A 52 -2.92 -0.58 21.17
N ASN A 53 -3.97 0.11 20.71
CA ASN A 53 -4.45 1.43 21.15
C ASN A 53 -3.73 2.67 20.61
N GLY A 54 -4.22 3.14 19.46
CA GLY A 54 -3.98 4.50 18.96
C GLY A 54 -3.97 4.62 17.45
N THR A 55 -5.00 4.07 16.78
CA THR A 55 -5.22 4.09 15.31
C THR A 55 -4.06 3.55 14.47
N SER A 56 -3.60 2.34 14.79
CA SER A 56 -3.33 1.40 13.70
C SER A 56 -4.71 0.94 13.25
N GLU A 57 -5.22 1.45 12.13
CA GLU A 57 -6.37 0.81 11.50
C GLU A 57 -6.02 -0.67 11.37
N GLU A 58 -6.82 -1.52 12.01
CA GLU A 58 -6.73 -2.95 11.86
C GLU A 58 -6.83 -3.22 10.36
N LYS A 59 -5.73 -3.69 9.76
CA LYS A 59 -5.69 -3.84 8.31
C LYS A 59 -6.68 -4.93 7.95
N THR A 60 -7.77 -4.56 7.29
CA THR A 60 -8.75 -5.53 6.77
C THR A 60 -8.13 -6.38 5.68
N PHE A 61 -7.29 -5.77 4.84
CA PHE A 61 -6.65 -6.46 3.73
C PHE A 61 -5.13 -6.54 3.86
N SER A 62 -4.60 -7.73 3.60
CA SER A 62 -3.24 -7.86 3.07
C SER A 62 -3.27 -7.71 1.55
N ARG A 63 -2.12 -7.46 0.93
CA ARG A 63 -2.05 -7.11 -0.49
C ARG A 63 -0.76 -7.54 -1.16
N ASN A 64 -0.86 -7.76 -2.45
CA ASN A 64 0.24 -7.91 -3.38
C ASN A 64 -0.04 -7.07 -4.62
N VAL A 65 0.77 -6.04 -4.86
CA VAL A 65 0.61 -5.12 -5.99
C VAL A 65 1.79 -5.29 -6.93
N LEU A 66 1.50 -5.77 -8.14
CA LEU A 66 2.46 -5.89 -9.22
C LEU A 66 2.13 -4.86 -10.29
N SER A 67 3.14 -4.15 -10.75
CA SER A 67 3.02 -3.24 -11.89
C SER A 67 3.96 -3.65 -13.01
N SER A 68 3.56 -3.37 -14.25
CA SER A 68 4.38 -3.59 -15.43
C SER A 68 4.16 -2.47 -16.43
N ILE A 69 5.23 -2.10 -17.12
CA ILE A 69 5.20 -1.17 -18.24
C ILE A 69 5.61 -1.96 -19.48
N GLY A 70 4.72 -2.00 -20.47
CA GLY A 70 4.95 -2.60 -21.78
C GLY A 70 4.64 -1.61 -22.89
N GLY A 71 4.83 -2.00 -24.14
CA GLY A 71 4.55 -1.14 -25.30
C GLY A 71 5.59 -1.30 -26.38
N LYS A 72 5.19 -1.03 -27.63
CA LYS A 72 6.07 -1.18 -28.80
C LYS A 72 7.01 0.01 -28.99
N ASP A 73 6.56 1.20 -28.58
CA ASP A 73 7.28 2.45 -28.72
C ASP A 73 6.91 3.40 -27.56
N THR A 74 7.68 4.48 -27.39
CA THR A 74 7.52 5.41 -26.27
C THR A 74 6.21 6.18 -26.29
N ALA A 75 5.56 6.36 -27.44
CA ALA A 75 4.30 7.10 -27.54
C ALA A 75 3.08 6.25 -27.14
N HIS A 76 3.21 4.93 -27.21
CA HIS A 76 2.14 3.97 -26.93
C HIS A 76 2.57 2.98 -25.84
N GLN A 77 3.06 3.50 -24.71
CA GLN A 77 3.31 2.66 -23.55
C GLN A 77 1.98 2.24 -22.93
N GLN A 78 1.96 1.02 -22.39
CA GLN A 78 0.86 0.44 -21.66
C GLN A 78 1.33 0.16 -20.23
N ILE A 79 0.63 0.75 -19.27
CA ILE A 79 0.89 0.54 -17.84
C ILE A 79 -0.22 -0.36 -17.31
N SER A 80 0.18 -1.44 -16.64
CA SER A 80 -0.75 -2.42 -16.07
C SER A 80 -0.46 -2.63 -14.60
N PHE A 81 -1.53 -2.73 -13.80
CA PHE A 81 -1.47 -3.15 -12.40
C PHE A 81 -2.28 -4.43 -12.20
N ARG A 82 -1.69 -5.35 -11.45
CA ARG A 82 -2.34 -6.55 -10.92
C ARG A 82 -2.30 -6.48 -9.40
N ILE A 83 -3.46 -6.33 -8.79
CA ILE A 83 -3.63 -6.07 -7.36
C ILE A 83 -4.37 -7.24 -6.75
N THR A 84 -3.67 -8.11 -6.03
CA THR A 84 -4.31 -9.16 -5.25
C THR A 84 -4.49 -8.67 -3.83
N ILE A 85 -5.71 -8.74 -3.31
CA ILE A 85 -6.02 -8.47 -1.90
C ILE A 85 -6.50 -9.75 -1.24
N THR A 86 -6.18 -9.91 0.04
CA THR A 86 -6.68 -11.01 0.87
C THR A 86 -7.28 -10.42 2.12
N ASN A 87 -8.52 -10.79 2.45
CA ASN A 87 -9.13 -10.40 3.71
C ASN A 87 -8.43 -11.12 4.86
N ILE A 88 -7.81 -10.37 5.75
CA ILE A 88 -7.11 -10.87 6.93
C ILE A 88 -7.81 -10.51 8.24
N SER A 89 -8.98 -9.85 8.14
CA SER A 89 -9.84 -9.62 9.30
C SER A 89 -10.67 -10.86 9.64
N GLU A 90 -11.26 -10.87 10.83
CA GLU A 90 -12.19 -11.92 11.28
C GLU A 90 -13.59 -11.77 10.66
N GLU A 91 -13.86 -10.64 9.99
CA GLU A 91 -15.17 -10.25 9.49
C GLU A 91 -15.25 -10.30 7.97
N VAL A 92 -16.47 -10.44 7.43
CA VAL A 92 -16.69 -10.41 5.97
C VAL A 92 -16.60 -8.97 5.46
N ALA A 93 -15.75 -8.73 4.46
CA ALA A 93 -15.69 -7.46 3.75
C ALA A 93 -16.63 -7.50 2.54
N GLN A 94 -17.63 -6.64 2.52
CA GLN A 94 -18.66 -6.63 1.47
C GLN A 94 -18.37 -5.58 0.39
N ASN A 95 -18.84 -5.82 -0.83
CA ASN A 95 -18.77 -4.85 -1.94
C ASN A 95 -17.38 -4.25 -2.16
N VAL A 96 -16.37 -5.13 -2.16
CA VAL A 96 -14.97 -4.74 -2.22
C VAL A 96 -14.64 -4.22 -3.62
N ARG A 97 -14.17 -2.98 -3.69
CA ARG A 97 -13.81 -2.26 -4.91
C ARG A 97 -12.41 -1.69 -4.78
N VAL A 98 -11.62 -1.77 -5.84
CA VAL A 98 -10.26 -1.22 -5.86
C VAL A 98 -10.20 -0.03 -6.80
N THR A 99 -9.70 1.10 -6.31
CA THR A 99 -9.53 2.32 -7.10
C THR A 99 -8.06 2.70 -7.17
N LEU A 100 -7.64 3.18 -8.34
CA LEU A 100 -6.30 3.69 -8.57
C LEU A 100 -6.35 5.19 -8.83
N SER A 101 -5.34 5.92 -8.35
CA SER A 101 -5.11 7.31 -8.71
C SER A 101 -3.64 7.48 -9.09
N THR A 102 -3.38 7.99 -10.29
CA THR A 102 -2.01 8.11 -10.83
C THR A 102 -1.78 9.46 -11.50
N MET A 103 -0.51 9.84 -11.57
CA MET A 103 -0.02 10.96 -12.38
C MET A 103 0.62 10.47 -13.69
N ALA A 104 0.82 9.16 -13.88
CA ALA A 104 1.26 8.57 -15.14
C ALA A 104 0.07 8.53 -16.11
N THR A 105 -0.38 9.68 -16.60
CA THR A 105 -1.57 9.80 -17.45
C THR A 105 -1.36 10.81 -18.57
N ASN A 106 -2.09 10.60 -19.67
CA ASN A 106 -2.18 11.53 -20.80
C ASN A 106 -3.25 12.61 -20.59
N GLU A 107 -4.00 12.54 -19.48
CA GLU A 107 -5.04 13.52 -19.15
C GLU A 107 -4.43 14.90 -18.89
N ALA A 108 -5.00 15.94 -19.49
CA ALA A 108 -4.53 17.33 -19.34
C ALA A 108 -4.59 17.83 -17.89
N SER A 109 -5.42 17.22 -17.03
CA SER A 109 -5.49 17.48 -15.60
C SER A 109 -4.23 17.08 -14.83
N GLY A 110 -3.37 16.24 -15.42
CA GLY A 110 -2.18 15.66 -14.77
C GLY A 110 -2.50 14.63 -13.69
N ARG A 111 -3.77 14.22 -13.55
CA ARG A 111 -4.19 13.17 -12.61
C ARG A 111 -5.35 12.38 -13.20
N TRP A 112 -5.22 11.06 -13.14
CA TRP A 112 -6.25 10.13 -13.57
C TRP A 112 -6.65 9.21 -12.41
N ARG A 113 -7.93 8.84 -12.38
CA ARG A 113 -8.49 7.91 -11.39
C ARG A 113 -9.42 6.94 -12.10
N THR A 114 -9.32 5.66 -11.74
CA THR A 114 -10.19 4.61 -12.28
C THR A 114 -10.47 3.56 -11.22
N GLU A 115 -11.56 2.84 -11.39
CA GLU A 115 -11.80 1.57 -10.69
C GLU A 115 -11.10 0.44 -11.45
N ALA A 116 -10.55 -0.53 -10.72
CA ALA A 116 -9.97 -1.73 -11.29
C ALA A 116 -11.03 -2.83 -11.37
N GLU A 117 -10.94 -3.66 -12.40
CA GLU A 117 -11.89 -4.73 -12.65
C GLU A 117 -11.49 -5.97 -11.82
N PRO A 118 -12.42 -6.55 -11.03
CA PRO A 118 -12.16 -7.81 -10.34
C PRO A 118 -12.06 -8.97 -11.33
N SER A 119 -11.34 -10.03 -10.95
CA SER A 119 -11.28 -11.25 -11.77
C SER A 119 -12.59 -12.03 -11.71
N THR A 120 -13.28 -11.97 -10.57
CA THR A 120 -14.61 -12.55 -10.41
C THR A 120 -15.67 -11.57 -10.91
N PRO A 121 -16.59 -11.99 -11.81
CA PRO A 121 -17.66 -11.12 -12.28
C PRO A 121 -18.69 -10.86 -11.18
N GLY A 122 -19.12 -9.60 -11.07
CA GLY A 122 -20.16 -9.16 -10.14
C GLY A 122 -19.61 -8.51 -8.87
N THR A 123 -20.45 -8.43 -7.84
CA THR A 123 -20.07 -7.86 -6.54
C THR A 123 -19.10 -8.78 -5.83
N VAL A 124 -17.96 -8.26 -5.40
CA VAL A 124 -16.96 -9.00 -4.63
C VAL A 124 -17.26 -8.86 -3.14
N ASN A 125 -17.48 -9.99 -2.47
CA ASN A 125 -17.47 -10.10 -1.01
C ASN A 125 -16.36 -11.07 -0.64
N LEU A 126 -15.60 -10.76 0.40
CA LEU A 126 -14.47 -11.59 0.84
C LEU A 126 -14.69 -12.06 2.28
N GLU A 127 -14.85 -13.36 2.46
CA GLU A 127 -14.78 -13.98 3.78
C GLU A 127 -13.33 -13.93 4.34
N PRO A 128 -13.14 -14.12 5.65
CA PRO A 128 -11.80 -14.22 6.23
C PRO A 128 -10.91 -15.25 5.50
N GLY A 129 -9.74 -14.80 5.04
CA GLY A 129 -8.78 -15.60 4.28
C GLY A 129 -9.02 -15.66 2.77
N GLU A 130 -10.17 -15.19 2.26
CA GLU A 130 -10.42 -15.15 0.83
C GLU A 130 -9.65 -14.04 0.14
N SER A 131 -9.39 -14.24 -1.16
CA SER A 131 -8.61 -13.32 -1.98
C SER A 131 -9.29 -13.02 -3.31
N GLU A 132 -9.12 -11.79 -3.79
CA GLU A 132 -9.53 -11.36 -5.12
C GLU A 132 -8.38 -10.65 -5.82
N THR A 133 -8.31 -10.78 -7.14
CA THR A 133 -7.33 -10.08 -7.96
C THR A 133 -8.02 -9.08 -8.86
N TYR A 134 -7.58 -7.83 -8.78
CA TYR A 134 -8.06 -6.73 -9.59
C TYR A 134 -7.03 -6.39 -10.67
N HIS A 135 -7.55 -6.03 -11.84
CA HIS A 135 -6.78 -5.69 -13.02
C HIS A 135 -7.15 -4.30 -13.52
N VAL A 136 -6.12 -3.54 -13.90
CA VAL A 136 -6.32 -2.27 -14.58
C VAL A 136 -5.17 -2.05 -15.53
N THR A 137 -5.48 -1.48 -16.70
CA THR A 137 -4.49 -1.17 -17.72
C THR A 137 -4.89 0.12 -18.42
N TRP A 138 -3.90 0.95 -18.75
CA TRP A 138 -4.12 2.18 -19.52
C TRP A 138 -2.92 2.52 -20.38
N GLU A 139 -3.14 3.39 -21.36
CA GLU A 139 -2.11 3.90 -22.26
C GLU A 139 -1.48 5.18 -21.72
N TYR A 140 -0.18 5.35 -21.97
CA TYR A 140 0.61 6.51 -21.58
C TYR A 140 1.62 6.87 -22.67
N ASP A 141 1.68 8.15 -23.03
CA ASP A 141 2.67 8.70 -23.95
C ASP A 141 3.90 9.13 -23.15
N ALA A 142 4.94 8.29 -23.21
CA ALA A 142 6.23 8.52 -22.59
C ALA A 142 7.24 9.20 -23.53
N SER A 143 6.83 9.76 -24.69
CA SER A 143 7.74 10.39 -25.66
C SER A 143 8.55 11.54 -25.05
N ASN A 144 8.00 12.20 -24.04
CA ASN A 144 8.65 13.30 -23.31
C ASN A 144 9.05 12.93 -21.87
N THR A 145 8.98 11.65 -21.52
CA THR A 145 9.21 11.17 -20.14
C THR A 145 10.38 10.20 -20.13
N THR A 146 11.36 10.43 -19.27
CA THR A 146 12.46 9.48 -19.11
C THR A 146 11.96 8.18 -18.46
N LYS A 147 12.70 7.09 -18.65
CA LYS A 147 12.35 5.79 -18.05
C LYS A 147 12.30 5.88 -16.52
N GLU A 148 13.22 6.63 -15.92
CA GLU A 148 13.30 6.84 -14.47
C GLU A 148 12.10 7.64 -13.96
N GLU A 149 11.70 8.69 -14.66
CA GLU A 149 10.54 9.49 -14.28
C GLU A 149 9.24 8.69 -14.46
N LEU A 150 9.11 7.90 -15.53
CA LEU A 150 7.98 7.00 -15.71
C LEU A 150 7.89 5.98 -14.57
N ALA A 151 9.00 5.33 -14.22
CA ALA A 151 9.03 4.39 -13.10
C ALA A 151 8.65 5.06 -11.77
N ARG A 152 9.09 6.30 -11.55
CA ARG A 152 8.68 7.10 -10.40
C ARG A 152 7.19 7.40 -10.39
N LEU A 153 6.61 7.83 -11.51
CA LEU A 153 5.17 8.12 -11.61
C LEU A 153 4.33 6.87 -11.34
N VAL A 154 4.76 5.70 -11.83
CA VAL A 154 4.13 4.41 -11.53
C VAL A 154 4.23 4.10 -10.03
N ASN A 155 5.39 4.29 -9.40
CA ASN A 155 5.58 4.08 -7.96
C ASN A 155 4.81 5.06 -7.07
N LEU A 156 4.41 6.22 -7.59
CA LEU A 156 3.56 7.20 -6.91
C LEU A 156 2.06 6.94 -7.09
N THR A 157 1.68 5.94 -7.90
CA THR A 157 0.29 5.56 -8.07
C THR A 157 -0.29 5.14 -6.72
N THR A 158 -1.45 5.67 -6.37
CA THR A 158 -2.16 5.30 -5.14
C THR A 158 -3.18 4.22 -5.47
N VAL A 159 -3.21 3.15 -4.67
CA VAL A 159 -4.22 2.09 -4.74
C VAL A 159 -5.02 2.08 -3.45
N LEU A 160 -6.34 2.15 -3.53
CA LEU A 160 -7.26 2.14 -2.39
C LEU A 160 -8.25 0.99 -2.55
N ALA A 161 -8.45 0.20 -1.49
CA ALA A 161 -9.64 -0.65 -1.36
C ALA A 161 -10.76 0.13 -0.68
N LYS A 162 -11.97 0.02 -1.21
CA LYS A 162 -13.21 0.47 -0.61
C LYS A 162 -14.10 -0.73 -0.37
N TYR A 163 -14.74 -0.81 0.79
CA TYR A 163 -15.57 -1.94 1.15
C TYR A 163 -16.61 -1.51 2.18
N THR A 164 -17.63 -2.34 2.37
CA THR A 164 -18.65 -2.18 3.39
C THR A 164 -18.34 -3.11 4.57
N THR A 165 -18.28 -2.56 5.78
CA THR A 165 -18.07 -3.31 7.02
C THR A 165 -19.33 -4.10 7.42
N PRO A 166 -19.26 -5.06 8.36
CA PRO A 166 -20.45 -5.75 8.87
C PRO A 166 -21.55 -4.83 9.41
N GLU A 167 -21.17 -3.67 9.94
CA GLU A 167 -22.09 -2.64 10.45
C GLU A 167 -22.80 -1.86 9.32
N GLY A 168 -22.41 -2.10 8.06
CA GLY A 168 -22.98 -1.42 6.88
C GLY A 168 -22.31 -0.10 6.53
N GLU A 169 -21.16 0.24 7.13
CA GLU A 169 -20.43 1.48 6.87
C GLU A 169 -19.44 1.33 5.72
N GLU A 170 -19.22 2.37 4.90
CA GLU A 170 -18.18 2.37 3.87
C GLU A 170 -16.82 2.72 4.51
N ALA A 171 -15.87 1.81 4.38
CA ALA A 171 -14.49 1.96 4.83
C ALA A 171 -13.53 2.01 3.64
N VAL A 172 -12.37 2.65 3.85
CA VAL A 172 -11.33 2.81 2.83
C VAL A 172 -9.98 2.44 3.41
N GLN A 173 -9.25 1.56 2.74
CA GLN A 173 -7.89 1.18 3.12
C GLN A 173 -6.89 1.53 2.02
N LEU A 174 -5.79 2.18 2.40
CA LEU A 174 -4.65 2.40 1.50
C LEU A 174 -3.88 1.09 1.26
N LEU A 175 -3.78 0.69 0.01
CA LEU A 175 -3.07 -0.52 -0.44
C LEU A 175 -1.72 -0.23 -1.11
N PHE A 176 -1.49 0.96 -1.64
CA PHE A 176 -0.20 1.30 -2.23
C PHE A 176 -0.11 2.81 -2.44
N PRO A 177 1.08 3.43 -2.32
CA PRO A 177 2.29 2.88 -1.71
C PRO A 177 2.14 2.66 -0.20
N ASP A 178 3.07 1.94 0.44
CA ASP A 178 3.13 1.75 1.91
C ASP A 178 3.34 3.04 2.73
N ALA A 179 3.37 4.20 2.06
CA ALA A 179 3.59 5.49 2.68
C ALA A 179 2.42 5.88 3.60
N PRO A 180 2.71 6.54 4.74
CA PRO A 180 1.68 7.03 5.64
C PRO A 180 0.83 8.05 4.90
N TYR A 181 -0.46 7.75 4.73
CA TYR A 181 -1.42 8.77 4.34
C TYR A 181 -1.29 9.92 5.35
N PRO A 182 -1.10 11.18 4.94
CA PRO A 182 -1.08 12.28 5.90
C PRO A 182 -2.49 12.44 6.48
N SER A 183 -2.73 11.88 7.67
CA SER A 183 -3.93 12.06 8.49
C SER A 183 -3.94 13.40 9.22
N LYS A 184 -3.46 14.48 8.58
CA LYS A 184 -3.63 15.81 9.15
C LYS A 184 -5.08 16.23 8.93
N ALA A 185 -5.93 15.94 9.90
CA ALA A 185 -7.12 16.74 10.14
C ALA A 185 -6.70 18.23 10.13
N PRO A 186 -7.45 19.11 9.46
CA PRO A 186 -7.17 20.54 9.54
C PRO A 186 -7.18 20.98 11.01
N PRO A 187 -6.25 21.87 11.43
CA PRO A 187 -6.22 22.34 12.81
C PRO A 187 -7.58 22.96 13.17
N PRO A 188 -8.11 22.72 14.39
CA PRO A 188 -9.40 23.28 14.78
C PRO A 188 -9.34 24.80 14.66
N GLU A 189 -10.39 25.38 14.07
CA GLU A 189 -10.55 26.82 13.99
C GLU A 189 -10.43 27.42 15.40
N ARG A 190 -9.56 28.42 15.54
CA ARG A 190 -9.43 29.17 16.79
C ARG A 190 -10.79 29.83 17.07
N PRO A 191 -11.36 29.70 18.29
CA PRO A 191 -12.60 30.37 18.61
C PRO A 191 -12.42 31.90 18.53
N PRO A 192 -13.45 32.64 18.11
CA PRO A 192 -13.39 34.09 18.02
C PRO A 192 -13.18 34.68 19.41
N GLY A 193 -12.19 35.56 19.52
CA GLY A 193 -11.92 36.37 20.71
C GLY A 193 -12.79 37.61 20.76
#